data_AF-A0A822AQJ6-F1
#
_entry.id   AF-A0A822AQJ6-F1
#
_cell.length_a   1.000
_cell.length_b   1.000
_cell.length_c   1.000
_cell.angle_alpha   90.00
_cell.angle_beta   90.00
_cell.angle_gamma   90.00
#
_symmetry.space_group_name_H-M   'P 1'
#
loop_
_entity.id
_entity.type
_entity.pdbx_description
1 polymer ?
#
loop_
_entity_poly.entity_id
_entity_poly.type
_entity_poly.pdbx_seq_one_letter_code
_entity_poly.pdbx_strand_id
1 'polypeptide(L)'
;LLSSLPHVKTINLSFNPFSSHVYRLSDQIQWPNLNTLCLNGSHISLEMIVEVLKKTSNLEELQICSNNYTIISSNYNFIHNNLKRIYISNNNLIDWKSICHLGYLFPHLEILIASDNPLKSFHSNDDDVTICLPYLHTLSVDRVQISEWNDIIALTKLPCLHTLRIYSVPLLKSYQKDERFFLLLGYMKNLKKLNGSDITANERETNERRFIRYYSQYDDKPQRYFDLIEKHGNLKPLVDIKIRTPYLMQVHLIYNQITYNKEIDIRQTVQQFKKYLQEIFQIPLNRLRVFYIDDVAFNMGICGPEELKYPQRLLHTYNIHDGDQFHIDLKPDPPKFQHSNRT
;
A
#
# COMPACT_ATOMS: atom_id res chain seq x y z
N LEU A 1 -46.23 -1.08 2.94
CA LEU A 1 -45.16 -2.08 2.67
C LEU A 1 -44.25 -2.25 3.89
N LEU A 2 -43.48 -1.24 4.32
CA LEU A 2 -42.57 -1.40 5.46
C LEU A 2 -43.28 -1.66 6.81
N SER A 3 -44.48 -1.11 7.01
CA SER A 3 -45.32 -1.42 8.18
C SER A 3 -45.76 -2.90 8.24
N SER A 4 -45.71 -3.61 7.11
CA SER A 4 -46.09 -5.02 7.00
C SER A 4 -44.90 -5.97 7.17
N LEU A 5 -43.70 -5.44 7.46
CA LEU A 5 -42.44 -6.19 7.48
C LEU A 5 -41.72 -6.01 8.84
N PRO A 6 -42.29 -6.50 9.95
CA PRO A 6 -41.83 -6.18 11.31
C PRO A 6 -40.43 -6.72 11.65
N HIS A 7 -39.95 -7.74 10.95
CA HIS A 7 -38.64 -8.37 11.21
C HIS A 7 -37.51 -7.88 10.28
N VAL A 8 -37.79 -6.91 9.41
CA VAL A 8 -36.77 -6.39 8.49
C VAL A 8 -35.68 -5.66 9.26
N LYS A 9 -34.44 -6.11 9.05
CA LYS A 9 -33.22 -5.54 9.65
C LYS A 9 -32.41 -4.69 8.69
N THR A 10 -32.53 -4.96 7.39
CA THR A 10 -31.75 -4.27 6.36
C THR A 10 -32.68 -3.88 5.23
N ILE A 11 -32.61 -2.60 4.83
CA ILE A 11 -33.32 -2.10 3.66
C ILE A 11 -32.31 -1.38 2.78
N ASN A 12 -32.34 -1.71 1.50
CA ASN A 12 -31.60 -0.98 0.48
C ASN A 12 -32.58 -0.31 -0.49
N LEU A 13 -32.60 1.02 -0.48
CA LEU A 13 -33.37 1.88 -1.36
C LEU A 13 -32.47 2.73 -2.27
N SER A 14 -31.21 2.31 -2.46
CA SER A 14 -30.26 3.03 -3.30
C SER A 14 -30.80 3.18 -4.73
N PHE A 15 -30.46 4.29 -5.38
CA PHE A 15 -30.83 4.62 -6.75
C PHE A 15 -32.34 4.75 -7.00
N ASN A 16 -33.12 5.03 -5.96
CA ASN A 16 -34.51 5.47 -6.07
C ASN A 16 -34.57 7.01 -5.92
N PRO A 17 -35.22 7.75 -6.84
CA PRO A 17 -35.21 9.21 -6.82
C PRO A 17 -36.16 9.77 -5.74
N PHE A 18 -35.61 10.11 -4.57
CA PHE A 18 -36.39 10.73 -3.50
C PHE A 18 -36.46 12.26 -3.58
N SER A 19 -35.72 12.89 -4.49
CA SER A 19 -35.63 14.36 -4.62
C SER A 19 -36.91 15.06 -5.13
N SER A 20 -37.85 14.31 -5.72
CA SER A 20 -38.98 14.87 -6.46
C SER A 20 -40.32 14.90 -5.71
N HIS A 21 -40.40 14.36 -4.49
CA HIS A 21 -41.67 14.26 -3.77
C HIS A 21 -41.55 14.67 -2.30
N VAL A 22 -42.53 15.43 -1.82
CA VAL A 22 -42.74 15.68 -0.39
C VAL A 22 -43.35 14.41 0.22
N TYR A 23 -42.51 13.44 0.60
CA TYR A 23 -43.03 12.29 1.33
C TYR A 23 -43.29 12.69 2.78
N ARG A 24 -44.56 12.74 3.18
CA ARG A 24 -44.90 12.78 4.60
C ARG A 24 -44.84 11.36 5.12
N LEU A 25 -43.83 11.06 5.92
CA LEU A 25 -43.80 9.83 6.70
C LEU A 25 -44.95 9.90 7.72
N SER A 26 -45.75 8.84 7.80
CA SER A 26 -46.81 8.76 8.81
C SER A 26 -46.20 8.72 10.20
N ASP A 27 -46.74 9.49 11.13
CA ASP A 27 -46.22 9.55 12.49
C ASP A 27 -46.36 8.23 13.27
N GLN A 28 -47.33 7.40 12.87
CA GLN A 28 -47.66 6.15 13.53
C GLN A 28 -46.73 5.00 13.15
N ILE A 29 -45.87 5.17 12.16
CA ILE A 29 -45.02 4.09 11.65
C ILE A 29 -43.62 4.22 12.24
N GLN A 30 -43.17 3.17 12.91
CA GLN A 30 -41.79 3.01 13.38
C GLN A 30 -41.19 1.71 12.84
N TRP A 31 -39.87 1.69 12.68
CA TRP A 31 -39.09 0.53 12.25
C TRP A 31 -37.99 0.22 13.26
N PRO A 32 -38.35 -0.18 14.48
CA PRO A 32 -37.39 -0.38 15.57
C PRO A 32 -36.45 -1.56 15.34
N ASN A 33 -36.76 -2.48 14.42
CA ASN A 33 -35.89 -3.62 14.11
C ASN A 33 -34.90 -3.34 12.97
N LEU A 34 -35.02 -2.18 12.31
CA LEU A 34 -34.12 -1.80 11.22
C LEU A 34 -32.75 -1.43 11.78
N ASN A 35 -31.72 -2.13 11.33
CA ASN A 35 -30.34 -1.96 11.74
C ASN A 35 -29.49 -1.30 10.64
N THR A 36 -29.80 -1.57 9.36
CA THR A 36 -29.04 -1.06 8.21
C THR A 36 -29.96 -0.42 7.18
N LEU A 37 -29.62 0.79 6.75
CA LEU A 37 -30.34 1.53 5.72
C LEU A 37 -29.38 2.04 4.65
N CYS A 38 -29.61 1.63 3.41
CA CYS A 38 -28.87 2.11 2.25
C CYS A 38 -29.73 3.02 1.38
N LEU A 39 -29.24 4.22 1.12
CA LEU A 39 -29.89 5.31 0.38
C LEU A 39 -28.89 5.94 -0.62
N ASN A 40 -27.96 5.14 -1.15
CA ASN A 40 -26.92 5.64 -2.04
C ASN A 40 -27.52 6.10 -3.38
N GLY A 41 -27.03 7.18 -3.99
CA GLY A 41 -27.46 7.61 -5.33
C GLY A 41 -28.95 7.93 -5.44
N SER A 42 -29.59 8.27 -4.33
CA SER A 42 -31.03 8.48 -4.24
C SER A 42 -31.44 9.96 -4.29
N HIS A 43 -30.47 10.87 -4.16
CA HIS A 43 -30.65 12.33 -4.08
C HIS A 43 -31.60 12.76 -2.95
N ILE A 44 -31.75 11.92 -1.92
CA ILE A 44 -32.53 12.23 -0.72
C ILE A 44 -31.86 13.38 0.05
N SER A 45 -32.64 14.33 0.57
CA SER A 45 -32.09 15.43 1.37
C SER A 45 -31.75 14.95 2.80
N LEU A 46 -30.86 15.68 3.49
CA LEU A 46 -30.49 15.38 4.87
C LEU A 46 -31.67 15.57 5.84
N GLU A 47 -32.53 16.55 5.59
CA GLU A 47 -33.76 16.80 6.36
C GLU A 47 -34.64 15.56 6.33
N MET A 48 -34.83 14.97 5.14
CA MET A 48 -35.61 13.75 4.99
C MET A 48 -34.94 12.56 5.66
N ILE A 49 -33.62 12.43 5.56
CA ILE A 49 -32.87 11.39 6.28
C ILE A 49 -33.14 11.53 7.79
N VAL A 50 -33.08 12.73 8.35
CA VAL A 50 -33.38 12.97 9.77
C VAL A 50 -34.80 12.52 10.12
N GLU A 51 -35.80 12.82 9.27
CA GLU A 51 -37.18 12.34 9.49
C GLU A 51 -37.27 10.81 9.47
N VAL A 52 -36.54 10.13 8.58
CA VAL A 52 -36.45 8.66 8.57
C VAL A 52 -35.78 8.15 9.85
N LEU A 53 -34.67 8.78 10.26
CA LEU A 53 -33.90 8.38 11.44
C LEU A 53 -34.69 8.52 12.75
N LYS A 54 -35.61 9.50 12.83
CA LYS A 54 -36.56 9.63 13.95
C LYS A 54 -37.48 8.40 14.08
N LYS A 55 -37.68 7.63 13.00
CA LYS A 55 -38.53 6.42 12.99
C LYS A 55 -37.73 5.11 13.08
N THR A 56 -36.39 5.17 13.05
CA THR A 56 -35.49 4.00 13.02
C THR A 56 -34.52 4.01 14.21
N SER A 57 -35.02 4.11 15.44
CA SER A 57 -34.21 4.39 16.64
C SER A 57 -33.06 3.40 16.93
N ASN A 58 -33.11 2.17 16.40
CA ASN A 58 -32.06 1.15 16.56
C ASN A 58 -31.16 0.99 15.33
N LEU A 59 -31.21 1.94 14.38
CA LEU A 59 -30.35 1.92 13.22
C LEU A 59 -28.89 2.06 13.64
N GLU A 60 -28.03 1.15 13.21
CA GLU A 60 -26.59 1.17 13.49
C GLU A 60 -25.78 1.61 12.28
N GLU A 61 -26.27 1.34 11.06
CA GLU A 61 -25.55 1.61 9.82
C GLU A 61 -26.41 2.39 8.82
N LEU A 62 -25.84 3.51 8.34
CA LEU A 62 -26.42 4.35 7.31
C LEU A 62 -25.45 4.51 6.14
N GLN A 63 -25.93 4.22 4.93
CA GLN A 63 -25.18 4.43 3.69
C GLN A 63 -25.89 5.47 2.81
N ILE A 64 -25.22 6.58 2.55
CA ILE A 64 -25.74 7.77 1.84
C ILE A 64 -24.70 8.31 0.85
N CYS A 65 -24.00 7.40 0.19
CA CYS A 65 -23.00 7.70 -0.82
C CYS A 65 -23.64 8.25 -2.10
N SER A 66 -22.91 9.03 -2.90
CA SER A 66 -23.37 9.49 -4.23
C SER A 66 -24.66 10.32 -4.22
N ASN A 67 -24.91 11.11 -3.18
CA ASN A 67 -26.13 11.93 -3.04
C ASN A 67 -25.90 13.43 -3.28
N ASN A 68 -24.70 13.81 -3.73
CA ASN A 68 -24.29 15.18 -4.03
C ASN A 68 -24.29 16.15 -2.84
N TYR A 69 -24.19 15.67 -1.60
CA TYR A 69 -24.15 16.55 -0.43
C TYR A 69 -22.92 17.45 -0.45
N THR A 70 -23.13 18.75 -0.24
CA THR A 70 -22.06 19.76 -0.17
C THR A 70 -21.76 20.18 1.27
N ILE A 71 -22.80 20.23 2.10
CA ILE A 71 -22.75 20.68 3.50
C ILE A 71 -23.65 19.75 4.34
N ILE A 72 -23.22 19.47 5.56
CA ILE A 72 -24.03 18.82 6.59
C ILE A 72 -24.28 19.85 7.67
N SER A 73 -25.54 20.08 8.03
CA SER A 73 -25.90 21.04 9.08
C SER A 73 -26.04 20.38 10.45
N SER A 74 -25.87 21.15 11.52
CA SER A 74 -26.13 20.72 12.91
C SER A 74 -27.49 21.18 13.44
N ASN A 75 -28.23 22.03 12.70
CA ASN A 75 -29.47 22.66 13.15
C ASN A 75 -30.74 21.77 13.07
N TYR A 76 -30.58 20.45 13.11
CA TYR A 76 -31.70 19.51 12.99
C TYR A 76 -32.43 19.23 14.31
N ASN A 77 -31.94 19.76 15.44
CA ASN A 77 -32.47 19.49 16.80
C ASN A 77 -32.72 17.99 17.04
N PHE A 78 -31.77 17.16 16.61
CA PHE A 78 -31.91 15.71 16.55
C PHE A 78 -30.58 15.03 16.86
N ILE A 79 -30.64 13.92 17.60
CA ILE A 79 -29.49 13.08 17.95
C ILE A 79 -29.91 11.62 17.82
N HIS A 80 -29.10 10.80 17.16
CA HIS A 80 -29.33 9.37 17.02
C HIS A 80 -28.23 8.56 17.73
N ASN A 81 -28.53 8.09 18.93
CA ASN A 81 -27.53 7.50 19.83
C ASN A 81 -27.00 6.12 19.40
N ASN A 82 -27.73 5.37 18.57
CA ASN A 82 -27.35 4.00 18.19
C ASN A 82 -26.58 3.93 16.86
N LEU A 83 -26.45 5.04 16.13
CA LEU A 83 -25.80 5.00 14.82
C LEU A 83 -24.27 4.92 15.02
N LYS A 84 -23.66 3.90 14.45
CA LYS A 84 -22.24 3.57 14.64
C LYS A 84 -21.43 3.61 13.36
N ARG A 85 -22.07 3.44 12.20
CA ARG A 85 -21.39 3.31 10.91
C ARG A 85 -22.04 4.22 9.88
N ILE A 86 -21.25 5.12 9.30
CA ILE A 86 -21.69 6.01 8.23
C ILE A 86 -20.81 5.83 7.01
N TYR A 87 -21.47 5.63 5.88
CA TYR A 87 -20.85 5.65 4.56
C TYR A 87 -21.41 6.84 3.79
N ILE A 88 -20.55 7.83 3.50
CA ILE A 88 -20.91 9.10 2.84
C ILE A 88 -19.95 9.42 1.69
N SER A 89 -19.44 8.37 1.06
CA SER A 89 -18.49 8.50 -0.04
C SER A 89 -19.11 9.07 -1.31
N ASN A 90 -18.27 9.65 -2.17
CA ASN A 90 -18.66 10.20 -3.47
C ASN A 90 -19.73 11.29 -3.33
N ASN A 91 -19.50 12.23 -2.42
CA ASN A 91 -20.30 13.45 -2.28
C ASN A 91 -19.40 14.67 -2.56
N ASN A 92 -19.87 15.88 -2.27
CA ASN A 92 -19.18 17.13 -2.55
C ASN A 92 -18.77 17.85 -1.25
N LEU A 93 -18.49 17.11 -0.18
CA LEU A 93 -18.08 17.70 1.10
C LEU A 93 -16.67 18.28 1.00
N ILE A 94 -16.53 19.58 1.24
CA ILE A 94 -15.25 20.29 1.15
C ILE A 94 -14.64 20.53 2.53
N ASP A 95 -15.48 20.71 3.55
CA ASP A 95 -15.09 21.19 4.87
C ASP A 95 -15.25 20.12 5.94
N TRP A 96 -14.27 20.01 6.85
CA TRP A 96 -14.29 19.06 7.96
C TRP A 96 -15.40 19.34 8.98
N LYS A 97 -15.89 20.58 9.06
CA LYS A 97 -17.06 20.97 9.87
C LYS A 97 -18.29 20.12 9.56
N SER A 98 -18.50 19.75 8.30
CA SER A 98 -19.59 18.83 7.94
C SER A 98 -19.41 17.45 8.59
N ILE A 99 -18.16 16.98 8.70
CA ILE A 99 -17.83 15.73 9.38
C ILE A 99 -18.02 15.86 10.90
N CYS A 100 -17.65 17.00 11.50
CA CYS A 100 -17.94 17.29 12.90
C CYS A 100 -19.45 17.31 13.18
N HIS A 101 -20.24 17.90 12.28
CA HIS A 101 -21.70 17.92 12.40
C HIS A 101 -22.32 16.52 12.35
N LEU A 102 -21.79 15.59 11.55
CA LEU A 102 -22.17 14.17 11.65
C LEU A 102 -21.92 13.63 13.06
N GLY A 103 -20.77 13.96 13.64
CA GLY A 103 -20.41 13.59 15.00
C GLY A 103 -21.43 14.07 16.05
N TYR A 104 -21.92 15.30 15.94
CA TYR A 104 -22.96 15.81 16.85
C TYR A 104 -24.32 15.13 16.66
N LEU A 105 -24.70 14.79 15.42
CA LEU A 105 -25.91 14.03 15.14
C LEU A 105 -25.79 12.58 15.62
N PHE A 106 -24.57 12.03 15.61
CA PHE A 106 -24.25 10.62 15.82
C PHE A 106 -23.09 10.47 16.84
N PRO A 107 -23.34 10.75 18.13
CA PRO A 107 -22.27 10.88 19.13
C PRO A 107 -21.50 9.58 19.40
N HIS A 108 -22.06 8.41 19.04
CA HIS A 108 -21.41 7.09 19.15
C HIS A 108 -20.87 6.57 17.81
N LEU A 109 -20.59 7.47 16.85
CA LEU A 109 -20.01 7.09 15.57
C LEU A 109 -18.64 6.42 15.74
N GLU A 110 -18.54 5.17 15.31
CA GLU A 110 -17.36 4.31 15.43
C GLU A 110 -16.60 4.22 14.10
N ILE A 111 -17.33 4.20 12.97
CA ILE A 111 -16.80 4.00 11.62
C ILE A 111 -17.34 5.06 10.67
N LEU A 112 -16.44 5.79 10.02
CA LEU A 112 -16.77 6.76 8.99
C LEU A 112 -16.00 6.49 7.70
N ILE A 113 -16.76 6.25 6.62
CA ILE A 113 -16.24 6.11 5.26
C ILE A 113 -16.67 7.35 4.45
N ALA A 114 -15.76 8.30 4.30
CA ALA A 114 -15.98 9.61 3.67
C ALA A 114 -15.07 9.83 2.44
N SER A 115 -14.61 8.75 1.82
CA SER A 115 -13.73 8.79 0.63
C SER A 115 -14.45 9.40 -0.58
N ASP A 116 -13.71 9.90 -1.57
CA ASP A 116 -14.27 10.58 -2.75
C ASP A 116 -15.09 11.83 -2.39
N ASN A 117 -14.64 12.58 -1.39
CA ASN A 117 -15.13 13.92 -1.13
C ASN A 117 -13.99 14.90 -1.35
N PRO A 118 -14.24 16.11 -1.88
CA PRO A 118 -13.22 17.14 -2.07
C PRO A 118 -12.77 17.81 -0.76
N LEU A 119 -12.65 17.05 0.33
CA LEU A 119 -12.22 17.55 1.64
C LEU A 119 -10.82 18.17 1.53
N LYS A 120 -10.69 19.43 1.92
CA LYS A 120 -9.43 20.19 1.81
C LYS A 120 -8.64 20.27 3.11
N SER A 121 -9.29 19.99 4.24
CA SER A 121 -8.66 19.99 5.55
C SER A 121 -9.30 18.95 6.48
N PHE A 122 -8.57 18.59 7.54
CA PHE A 122 -9.07 17.81 8.68
C PHE A 122 -9.20 18.63 9.97
N HIS A 123 -9.17 19.97 9.86
CA HIS A 123 -9.40 20.90 10.97
C HIS A 123 -10.78 21.56 10.86
N SER A 124 -11.37 21.89 12.01
CA SER A 124 -12.49 22.84 12.11
C SER A 124 -12.09 23.93 13.11
N ASN A 125 -12.34 25.20 12.78
CA ASN A 125 -12.02 26.32 13.67
C ASN A 125 -12.93 26.37 14.91
N ASP A 126 -14.16 25.87 14.76
CA ASP A 126 -15.21 26.01 15.79
C ASP A 126 -15.44 24.70 16.56
N ASP A 127 -14.92 23.57 16.06
CA ASP A 127 -15.25 22.25 16.59
C ASP A 127 -14.02 21.51 17.14
N ASP A 128 -14.15 20.99 18.35
CA ASP A 128 -13.17 20.07 18.92
C ASP A 128 -13.48 18.63 18.49
N VAL A 129 -12.56 18.04 17.73
CA VAL A 129 -12.68 16.65 17.25
C VAL A 129 -12.76 15.61 18.36
N THR A 130 -12.24 15.93 19.55
CA THR A 130 -12.35 15.06 20.74
C THR A 130 -13.78 15.03 21.30
N ILE A 131 -14.58 16.06 21.02
CA ILE A 131 -15.96 16.19 21.45
C ILE A 131 -16.91 15.67 20.37
N CYS A 132 -16.68 16.02 19.10
CA CYS A 132 -17.61 15.63 18.04
C CYS A 132 -17.41 14.18 17.57
N LEU A 133 -16.20 13.61 17.63
CA LEU A 133 -15.89 12.26 17.17
C LEU A 133 -15.17 11.42 18.25
N PRO A 134 -15.76 11.29 19.47
CA PRO A 134 -15.05 10.71 20.62
C PRO A 134 -14.79 9.21 20.47
N TYR A 135 -15.62 8.48 19.73
CA TYR A 135 -15.51 7.02 19.59
C TYR A 135 -15.03 6.58 18.20
N LEU A 136 -14.68 7.53 17.32
CA LEU A 136 -14.32 7.21 15.94
C LEU A 136 -13.00 6.45 15.91
N HIS A 137 -13.07 5.16 15.55
CA HIS A 137 -11.92 4.28 15.50
C HIS A 137 -11.52 3.83 14.10
N THR A 138 -12.41 3.98 13.12
CA THR A 138 -12.13 3.69 11.70
C THR A 138 -12.50 4.88 10.84
N LEU A 139 -11.53 5.41 10.10
CA LEU A 139 -11.72 6.50 9.15
C LEU A 139 -11.19 6.11 7.77
N SER A 140 -12.01 6.30 6.74
CA SER A 140 -11.58 6.17 5.33
C SER A 140 -11.81 7.47 4.57
N VAL A 141 -10.71 8.08 4.15
CA VAL A 141 -10.64 9.38 3.46
C VAL A 141 -9.74 9.26 2.23
N ASP A 142 -10.00 8.25 1.39
CA ASP A 142 -9.33 8.12 0.10
C ASP A 142 -9.80 9.21 -0.87
N ARG A 143 -8.90 9.61 -1.77
CA ARG A 143 -9.21 10.53 -2.89
C ARG A 143 -9.80 11.88 -2.43
N VAL A 144 -9.34 12.36 -1.27
CA VAL A 144 -9.60 13.72 -0.77
C VAL A 144 -8.53 14.72 -1.24
N GLN A 145 -8.73 16.02 -1.01
CA GLN A 145 -7.86 17.11 -1.48
C GLN A 145 -6.89 17.62 -0.41
N ILE A 146 -6.43 16.73 0.47
CA ILE A 146 -5.46 17.06 1.52
C ILE A 146 -4.07 17.23 0.92
N SER A 147 -3.46 18.38 1.19
CA SER A 147 -2.15 18.77 0.66
C SER A 147 -1.08 19.00 1.72
N GLU A 148 -1.42 19.03 3.02
CA GLU A 148 -0.48 19.38 4.08
C GLU A 148 -0.40 18.32 5.19
N TRP A 149 0.78 18.17 5.80
CA TRP A 149 0.99 17.29 6.95
C TRP A 149 0.26 17.77 8.21
N ASN A 150 -0.03 19.07 8.32
CA ASN A 150 -0.82 19.62 9.42
C ASN A 150 -2.21 18.99 9.51
N ASP A 151 -2.82 18.62 8.39
CA ASP A 151 -4.09 17.90 8.39
C ASP A 151 -3.93 16.48 8.96
N ILE A 152 -2.86 15.78 8.60
CA ILE A 152 -2.57 14.45 9.17
C ILE A 152 -2.34 14.55 10.68
N ILE A 153 -1.65 15.58 11.14
CA ILE A 153 -1.47 15.87 12.56
C ILE A 153 -2.82 16.13 13.24
N ALA A 154 -3.77 16.80 12.58
CA ALA A 154 -5.12 17.00 13.11
C ALA A 154 -5.79 15.68 13.54
N LEU A 155 -5.67 14.65 12.70
CA LEU A 155 -6.24 13.33 12.96
C LEU A 155 -5.63 12.65 14.19
N THR A 156 -4.43 13.04 14.62
CA THR A 156 -3.82 12.50 15.84
C THR A 156 -4.54 12.92 17.11
N LYS A 157 -5.40 13.96 17.04
CA LYS A 157 -6.25 14.41 18.14
C LYS A 157 -7.45 13.50 18.37
N LEU A 158 -7.84 12.67 17.39
CA LEU A 158 -8.95 11.72 17.55
C LEU A 158 -8.54 10.64 18.58
N PRO A 159 -9.26 10.53 19.71
CA PRO A 159 -8.78 9.75 20.87
C PRO A 159 -8.78 8.24 20.60
N CYS A 160 -9.69 7.76 19.77
CA CYS A 160 -9.87 6.33 19.49
C CYS A 160 -9.48 5.91 18.07
N LEU A 161 -8.82 6.76 17.27
CA LEU A 161 -8.52 6.42 15.88
C LEU A 161 -7.43 5.35 15.78
N HIS A 162 -7.82 4.15 15.34
CA HIS A 162 -6.93 2.98 15.23
C HIS A 162 -6.77 2.49 13.78
N THR A 163 -7.76 2.73 12.93
CA THR A 163 -7.74 2.33 11.52
C THR A 163 -7.90 3.54 10.62
N LEU A 164 -6.90 3.78 9.77
CA LEU A 164 -6.95 4.84 8.77
C LEU A 164 -6.78 4.25 7.37
N ARG A 165 -7.64 4.68 6.45
CA ARG A 165 -7.47 4.44 5.02
C ARG A 165 -7.38 5.80 4.32
N ILE A 166 -6.22 6.03 3.71
CA ILE A 166 -5.89 7.27 3.03
C ILE A 166 -4.97 6.96 1.84
N TYR A 167 -5.53 7.10 0.65
CA TYR A 167 -4.86 6.94 -0.64
C TYR A 167 -5.18 8.10 -1.57
N SER A 168 -4.28 8.32 -2.54
CA SER A 168 -4.52 9.25 -3.65
C SER A 168 -4.87 10.68 -3.21
N VAL A 169 -4.27 11.15 -2.11
CA VAL A 169 -4.34 12.55 -1.68
C VAL A 169 -3.15 13.34 -2.27
N PRO A 170 -3.33 14.63 -2.64
CA PRO A 170 -2.26 15.47 -3.18
C PRO A 170 -0.95 15.43 -2.36
N LEU A 171 -1.06 15.48 -1.03
CA LEU A 171 0.06 15.41 -0.08
C LEU A 171 1.00 14.23 -0.38
N LEU A 172 0.46 13.06 -0.71
CA LEU A 172 1.24 11.83 -0.84
C LEU A 172 1.84 11.63 -2.24
N LYS A 173 1.49 12.48 -3.23
CA LYS A 173 1.92 12.30 -4.62
C LYS A 173 3.42 12.50 -4.82
N SER A 174 4.05 13.34 -4.01
CA SER A 174 5.50 13.63 -4.07
C SER A 174 6.38 12.51 -3.50
N TYR A 175 5.79 11.53 -2.81
CA TYR A 175 6.53 10.48 -2.10
C TYR A 175 6.45 9.14 -2.82
N GLN A 176 7.49 8.31 -2.70
CA GLN A 176 7.50 6.91 -3.09
C GLN A 176 6.50 6.11 -2.24
N LYS A 177 6.05 4.95 -2.74
CA LYS A 177 5.09 4.09 -2.02
C LYS A 177 5.57 3.76 -0.60
N ASP A 178 6.85 3.43 -0.48
CA ASP A 178 7.46 3.02 0.78
C ASP A 178 7.62 4.19 1.76
N GLU A 179 7.85 5.40 1.23
CA GLU A 179 7.94 6.64 2.01
C GLU A 179 6.62 7.05 2.62
N ARG A 180 5.55 7.01 1.81
CA ARG A 180 4.20 7.34 2.27
C ARG A 180 3.83 6.57 3.53
N PHE A 181 4.17 5.28 3.58
CA PHE A 181 3.81 4.40 4.68
C PHE A 181 4.52 4.80 5.97
N PHE A 182 5.85 4.91 5.98
CA PHE A 182 6.57 5.25 7.20
C PHE A 182 6.33 6.70 7.65
N LEU A 183 6.09 7.62 6.71
CA LEU A 183 5.74 9.00 7.04
C LEU A 183 4.39 9.08 7.76
N LEU A 184 3.35 8.45 7.20
CA LEU A 184 2.04 8.37 7.85
C LEU A 184 2.11 7.70 9.22
N LEU A 185 2.81 6.56 9.35
CA LEU A 185 2.95 5.86 10.62
C LEU A 185 3.73 6.65 11.67
N GLY A 186 4.74 7.42 11.23
CA GLY A 186 5.54 8.26 12.11
C GLY A 186 4.69 9.33 12.78
N TYR A 187 3.83 10.04 12.03
CA TYR A 187 2.88 11.00 12.59
C TYR A 187 1.77 10.32 13.41
N MET A 188 1.20 9.23 12.92
CA MET A 188 0.02 8.59 13.50
C MET A 188 0.38 7.51 14.54
N LYS A 189 0.68 7.95 15.77
CA LYS A 189 1.22 7.12 16.86
C LYS A 189 0.35 5.93 17.30
N ASN A 190 -0.98 6.05 17.22
CA ASN A 190 -1.91 5.06 17.77
C ASN A 190 -2.52 4.12 16.72
N LEU A 191 -2.14 4.24 15.43
CA LEU A 191 -2.70 3.39 14.39
C LEU A 191 -2.27 1.93 14.54
N LYS A 192 -3.27 1.05 14.49
CA LYS A 192 -3.15 -0.42 14.46
C LYS A 192 -3.34 -0.98 13.04
N LYS A 193 -4.03 -0.24 12.18
CA LYS A 193 -4.24 -0.59 10.78
C LYS A 193 -4.12 0.65 9.90
N LEU A 194 -3.30 0.56 8.86
CA LEU A 194 -3.16 1.62 7.87
C LEU A 194 -3.37 1.00 6.49
N ASN A 195 -4.28 1.57 5.72
CA ASN A 195 -4.41 1.23 4.30
C ASN A 195 -4.69 -0.27 4.05
N GLY A 196 -5.45 -0.89 4.97
CA GLY A 196 -5.81 -2.31 4.90
C GLY A 196 -4.79 -3.27 5.50
N SER A 197 -3.58 -2.81 5.82
CA SER A 197 -2.54 -3.61 6.48
C SER A 197 -2.55 -3.40 7.98
N ASP A 198 -2.55 -4.50 8.74
CA ASP A 198 -2.35 -4.45 10.19
C ASP A 198 -0.89 -4.10 10.49
N ILE A 199 -0.66 -3.39 11.60
CA ILE A 199 0.65 -2.87 11.99
C ILE A 199 1.11 -3.59 13.24
N THR A 200 2.15 -4.42 13.10
CA THR A 200 2.80 -5.08 14.23
C THR A 200 3.69 -4.10 15.01
N ALA A 201 4.04 -4.46 16.25
CA ALA A 201 4.96 -3.67 17.06
C ALA A 201 6.33 -3.48 16.39
N ASN A 202 6.86 -4.54 15.76
CA ASN A 202 8.14 -4.50 15.04
C ASN A 202 8.08 -3.61 13.80
N GLU A 203 6.98 -3.66 13.03
CA GLU A 203 6.79 -2.76 11.89
C GLU A 203 6.66 -1.32 12.35
N ARG A 204 5.95 -1.04 13.45
CA ARG A 204 5.84 0.31 14.00
C ARG A 204 7.21 0.85 14.39
N GLU A 205 7.98 0.09 15.16
CA GLU A 205 9.33 0.48 15.53
C GLU A 205 10.23 0.70 14.30
N THR A 206 10.21 -0.22 13.34
CA THR A 206 11.00 -0.11 12.10
C THR A 206 10.65 1.15 11.32
N ASN A 207 9.36 1.45 11.17
CA ASN A 207 8.89 2.62 10.43
C ASN A 207 9.13 3.94 11.19
N GLU A 208 9.02 3.96 12.52
CA GLU A 208 9.41 5.12 13.34
C GLU A 208 10.91 5.41 13.22
N ARG A 209 11.76 4.37 13.20
CA ARG A 209 13.21 4.54 12.95
C ARG A 209 13.51 5.05 11.54
N ARG A 210 12.74 4.62 10.53
CA ARG A 210 12.83 5.16 9.16
C ARG A 210 12.40 6.63 9.09
N PHE A 211 11.34 7.01 9.81
CA PHE A 211 10.89 8.39 9.93
C PHE A 211 11.98 9.29 10.49
N ILE A 212 12.66 8.87 11.57
CA ILE A 212 13.80 9.59 12.13
C ILE A 212 14.89 9.79 11.07
N ARG A 213 15.32 8.71 10.42
CA ARG A 213 16.38 8.78 9.40
C ARG A 213 16.01 9.67 8.21
N TYR A 214 14.74 9.67 7.81
CA TYR A 214 14.24 10.55 6.77
C TYR A 214 14.40 12.02 7.18
N TYR A 215 13.83 12.44 8.31
CA TYR A 215 13.91 13.84 8.76
C TYR A 215 15.30 14.27 9.24
N SER A 216 16.20 13.34 9.58
CA SER A 216 17.59 13.70 9.92
C SER A 216 18.35 14.35 8.76
N GLN A 217 17.89 14.13 7.52
CA GLN A 217 18.49 14.68 6.30
C GLN A 217 17.97 16.09 5.95
N TYR A 218 16.94 16.57 6.65
CA TYR A 218 16.30 17.85 6.39
C TYR A 218 16.52 18.81 7.57
N ASP A 219 16.63 20.11 7.30
CA ASP A 219 16.74 21.11 8.37
C ASP A 219 15.42 21.27 9.12
N ASP A 220 14.30 21.35 8.39
CA ASP A 220 12.96 21.43 8.93
C ASP A 220 12.50 20.06 9.46
N LYS A 221 12.31 19.96 10.78
CA LYS A 221 11.98 18.73 11.49
C LYS A 221 10.67 18.91 12.26
N PRO A 222 9.66 18.05 12.04
CA PRO A 222 8.40 18.15 12.77
C PRO A 222 8.61 17.80 14.25
N GLN A 223 7.75 18.32 15.14
CA GLN A 223 7.81 17.99 16.58
C GLN A 223 7.92 16.48 16.84
N ARG A 224 7.18 15.69 16.04
CA ARG A 224 7.17 14.23 16.12
C ARG A 224 8.55 13.59 15.96
N TYR A 225 9.47 14.21 15.20
CA TYR A 225 10.84 13.74 15.08
C TYR A 225 11.55 13.73 16.44
N PHE A 226 11.41 14.81 17.22
CA PHE A 226 12.06 14.94 18.52
C PHE A 226 11.48 13.95 19.53
N ASP A 227 10.16 13.77 19.54
CA ASP A 227 9.49 12.76 20.39
C ASP A 227 10.02 11.34 20.09
N LEU A 228 10.29 11.04 18.82
CA LEU A 228 10.79 9.73 18.39
C LEU A 228 12.28 9.55 18.70
N ILE A 229 13.09 10.62 18.67
CA ILE A 229 14.48 10.59 19.13
C ILE A 229 14.55 10.31 20.63
N GLU A 230 13.68 10.91 21.44
CA GLU A 230 13.61 10.62 22.87
C GLU A 230 13.27 9.15 23.13
N LYS A 231 12.35 8.58 22.33
CA LYS A 231 11.93 7.17 22.44
C LYS A 231 12.98 6.17 21.93
N HIS A 232 13.60 6.41 20.78
CA HIS A 232 14.45 5.42 20.08
C HIS A 232 15.95 5.72 20.16
N GLY A 233 16.33 6.88 20.66
CA GLY A 233 17.70 7.39 20.65
C GLY A 233 18.15 7.90 19.29
N ASN A 234 19.39 8.42 19.26
CA ASN A 234 20.01 8.90 18.03
C ASN A 234 20.42 7.73 17.14
N LEU A 235 19.72 7.56 16.02
CA LEU A 235 20.03 6.54 15.04
C LEU A 235 21.19 6.99 14.15
N LYS A 236 22.22 6.15 14.02
CA LYS A 236 23.24 6.34 12.98
C LYS A 236 22.58 6.23 11.59
N PRO A 237 23.08 6.98 10.59
CA PRO A 237 22.70 6.77 9.20
C PRO A 237 22.85 5.28 8.84
N LEU A 238 21.93 4.74 8.05
CA LEU A 238 22.14 3.42 7.47
C LEU A 238 23.39 3.51 6.60
N VAL A 239 24.42 2.76 6.95
CA VAL A 239 25.50 2.45 6.01
C VAL A 239 24.82 1.70 4.87
N ASP A 240 25.00 2.19 3.64
CA ASP A 240 24.52 1.52 2.42
C ASP A 240 25.30 0.21 2.23
N ILE A 241 24.99 -0.79 3.06
CA ILE A 241 25.46 -2.14 2.84
C ILE A 241 24.62 -2.64 1.67
N LYS A 242 25.19 -2.58 0.46
CA LYS A 242 24.64 -3.26 -0.71
C LYS A 242 24.64 -4.76 -0.39
N ILE A 243 23.56 -5.24 0.23
CA ILE A 243 23.35 -6.67 0.46
C ILE A 243 23.18 -7.27 -0.93
N ARG A 244 24.22 -7.98 -1.36
CA ARG A 244 24.27 -8.67 -2.64
C ARG A 244 23.14 -9.68 -2.72
N THR A 245 22.42 -9.68 -3.84
CA THR A 245 21.34 -10.66 -4.05
C THR A 245 21.96 -12.06 -4.10
N PRO A 246 21.40 -13.09 -3.42
CA PRO A 246 22.05 -14.40 -3.24
C PRO A 246 22.23 -15.23 -4.53
N TYR A 247 21.81 -14.70 -5.68
CA TYR A 247 21.90 -15.37 -6.99
C TYR A 247 22.90 -14.70 -7.93
N LEU A 248 23.55 -13.62 -7.50
CA LEU A 248 24.60 -12.95 -8.26
C LEU A 248 25.96 -13.40 -7.72
N MET A 249 26.76 -14.03 -8.57
CA MET A 249 28.08 -14.60 -8.22
C MET A 249 29.19 -13.89 -8.99
N GLN A 250 30.32 -13.62 -8.32
CA GLN A 250 31.51 -13.01 -8.92
C GLN A 250 32.34 -14.17 -9.43
N VAL A 251 32.57 -14.22 -10.73
CA VAL A 251 33.28 -15.33 -11.38
C VAL A 251 34.40 -14.81 -12.26
N HIS A 252 35.39 -15.67 -12.49
CA HIS A 252 36.52 -15.42 -13.35
C HIS A 252 36.30 -16.06 -14.72
N LEU A 253 36.05 -15.25 -15.76
CA LEU A 253 35.99 -15.75 -17.13
C LEU A 253 37.40 -15.72 -17.72
N ILE A 254 37.91 -16.87 -18.14
CA ILE A 254 39.26 -17.01 -18.69
C ILE A 254 39.16 -17.28 -20.18
N TYR A 255 39.69 -16.37 -20.99
CA TYR A 255 39.77 -16.50 -22.45
C TYR A 255 41.13 -16.00 -22.94
N ASN A 256 41.83 -16.78 -23.77
CA ASN A 256 43.18 -16.45 -24.28
C ASN A 256 44.18 -16.04 -23.17
N GLN A 257 44.18 -16.74 -22.04
CA GLN A 257 45.01 -16.45 -20.85
C GLN A 257 44.74 -15.09 -20.18
N ILE A 258 43.65 -14.40 -20.55
CA ILE A 258 43.19 -13.18 -19.89
C ILE A 258 42.00 -13.52 -19.00
N THR A 259 42.06 -13.04 -17.76
CA THR A 259 40.99 -13.20 -16.76
C THR A 259 40.11 -11.96 -16.70
N TYR A 260 38.79 -12.17 -16.84
CA TYR A 260 37.77 -11.14 -16.75
C TYR A 260 36.88 -11.40 -15.53
N ASN A 261 36.86 -10.47 -14.59
CA ASN A 261 35.98 -10.55 -13.43
C ASN A 261 34.59 -10.07 -13.80
N LYS A 262 33.59 -10.92 -13.67
CA LYS A 262 32.20 -10.60 -14.00
C LYS A 262 31.24 -11.09 -12.93
N GLU A 263 30.18 -10.32 -12.73
CA GLU A 263 29.03 -10.74 -11.96
C GLU A 263 28.02 -11.42 -12.87
N ILE A 264 27.57 -12.63 -12.51
CA ILE A 264 26.62 -13.41 -13.30
C ILE A 264 25.43 -13.86 -12.45
N ASP A 265 24.23 -13.88 -13.04
CA ASP A 265 23.04 -14.50 -12.43
C ASP A 265 23.06 -16.01 -12.67
N ILE A 266 23.10 -16.81 -11.60
CA ILE A 266 23.15 -18.28 -11.69
C ILE A 266 21.79 -18.94 -11.99
N ARG A 267 20.70 -18.16 -12.05
CA ARG A 267 19.36 -18.66 -12.46
C ARG A 267 19.19 -18.75 -13.97
N GLN A 268 20.14 -18.21 -14.74
CA GLN A 268 20.10 -18.34 -16.20
C GLN A 268 20.46 -19.77 -16.65
N THR A 269 20.01 -20.13 -17.83
CA THR A 269 20.38 -21.37 -18.52
C THR A 269 21.79 -21.27 -19.10
N VAL A 270 22.45 -22.42 -19.30
CA VAL A 270 23.72 -22.49 -20.03
C VAL A 270 23.63 -21.83 -21.40
N GLN A 271 22.48 -21.93 -22.10
CA GLN A 271 22.28 -21.27 -23.38
C GLN A 271 22.31 -19.74 -23.28
N GLN A 272 21.63 -19.17 -22.29
CA GLN A 272 21.62 -17.72 -22.05
C GLN A 272 23.02 -17.23 -21.67
N PHE A 273 23.71 -17.98 -20.82
CA PHE A 273 25.08 -17.66 -20.44
C PHE A 273 26.03 -17.70 -21.65
N LYS A 274 25.94 -18.72 -22.51
CA LYS A 274 26.74 -18.78 -23.74
C LYS A 274 26.43 -17.65 -24.73
N LYS A 275 25.18 -17.18 -24.81
CA LYS A 275 24.80 -15.99 -25.59
C LYS A 275 25.47 -14.73 -25.04
N TYR A 276 25.46 -14.56 -23.72
CA TYR A 276 26.16 -13.47 -23.04
C TYR A 276 27.67 -13.49 -23.33
N LEU A 277 28.31 -14.66 -23.31
CA LEU A 277 29.72 -14.82 -23.68
C LEU A 277 29.98 -14.56 -25.17
N GLN A 278 29.07 -14.95 -26.07
CA GLN A 278 29.14 -14.62 -27.49
C GLN A 278 29.21 -13.09 -27.69
N GLU A 279 28.35 -12.33 -27.01
CA GLU A 279 28.31 -10.87 -27.14
C GLU A 279 29.59 -10.20 -26.62
N ILE A 280 30.16 -10.72 -25.52
CA ILE A 280 31.39 -10.17 -24.91
C ILE A 280 32.64 -10.51 -25.73
N PHE A 281 32.79 -11.77 -26.12
CA PHE A 281 34.01 -12.25 -26.76
C PHE A 281 33.93 -12.29 -28.29
N GLN A 282 32.77 -11.94 -28.86
CA GLN A 282 32.49 -11.97 -30.31
C GLN A 282 32.74 -13.36 -30.93
N ILE A 283 32.46 -14.42 -30.17
CA ILE A 283 32.63 -15.82 -30.60
C ILE A 283 31.28 -16.41 -31.00
N PRO A 284 31.10 -16.93 -32.23
CA PRO A 284 29.89 -17.63 -32.62
C PRO A 284 29.56 -18.84 -31.71
N LEU A 285 28.30 -19.01 -31.30
CA LEU A 285 27.87 -20.10 -30.39
C LEU A 285 28.27 -21.51 -30.86
N ASN A 286 28.31 -21.73 -32.17
CA ASN A 286 28.70 -23.02 -32.73
C ASN A 286 30.19 -23.34 -32.48
N ARG A 287 31.04 -22.32 -32.27
CA ARG A 287 32.47 -22.44 -31.94
C ARG A 287 32.76 -22.32 -30.45
N LEU A 288 31.81 -21.87 -29.63
CA LEU A 288 32.03 -21.62 -28.21
C LEU A 288 31.98 -22.92 -27.37
N ARG A 289 33.08 -23.25 -26.67
CA ARG A 289 33.13 -24.23 -25.57
C ARG A 289 33.37 -23.49 -24.26
N VAL A 290 32.71 -23.94 -23.21
CA VAL A 290 32.82 -23.33 -21.88
C VAL A 290 32.93 -24.44 -20.86
N PHE A 291 33.96 -24.38 -20.03
CA PHE A 291 34.21 -25.29 -18.92
C PHE A 291 34.07 -24.55 -17.62
N TYR A 292 33.34 -25.12 -16.67
CA TYR A 292 33.28 -24.64 -15.30
C TYR A 292 34.34 -25.35 -14.45
N ILE A 293 35.04 -24.58 -13.63
CA ILE A 293 36.03 -25.07 -12.66
C ILE A 293 35.64 -24.51 -11.29
N ASP A 294 35.30 -25.43 -10.38
CA ASP A 294 35.23 -25.16 -8.95
C ASP A 294 36.66 -24.97 -8.43
N ASP A 295 36.98 -23.75 -8.00
CA ASP A 295 38.35 -23.39 -7.60
C ASP A 295 38.82 -24.22 -6.39
N VAL A 296 37.92 -24.53 -5.47
CA VAL A 296 38.23 -25.30 -4.26
C VAL A 296 38.42 -26.78 -4.61
N ALA A 297 37.50 -27.37 -5.36
CA ALA A 297 37.58 -28.78 -5.74
C ALA A 297 38.76 -29.08 -6.70
N PHE A 298 39.09 -28.13 -7.58
CA PHE A 298 40.25 -28.24 -8.47
C PHE A 298 41.57 -28.15 -7.69
N ASN A 299 41.70 -27.19 -6.77
CA ASN A 299 42.90 -27.05 -5.93
C ASN A 299 43.11 -28.24 -4.97
N MET A 300 42.03 -28.93 -4.58
CA MET A 300 42.09 -30.17 -3.80
C MET A 300 42.26 -31.44 -4.65
N GLY A 301 42.29 -31.33 -5.99
CA GLY A 301 42.46 -32.47 -6.90
C GLY A 301 41.27 -33.44 -6.97
N ILE A 302 40.08 -32.98 -6.54
CA ILE A 302 38.88 -33.81 -6.37
C ILE A 302 38.07 -33.91 -7.67
N CYS A 303 38.02 -32.85 -8.47
CA CYS A 303 37.23 -32.81 -9.69
C CYS A 303 37.94 -32.02 -10.81
N GLY A 304 37.76 -32.45 -12.05
CA GLY A 304 38.29 -31.76 -13.23
C GLY A 304 37.28 -30.79 -13.86
N PRO A 305 37.68 -30.01 -14.88
CA PRO A 305 36.80 -29.04 -15.54
C PRO A 305 35.53 -29.71 -16.13
N GLU A 306 34.34 -29.22 -15.76
CA GLU A 306 33.07 -29.71 -16.30
C GLU A 306 32.63 -28.86 -17.51
N GLU A 307 32.50 -29.46 -18.69
CA GLU A 307 32.01 -28.76 -19.87
C GLU A 307 30.50 -28.49 -19.77
N LEU A 308 30.09 -27.25 -19.98
CA LEU A 308 28.68 -26.84 -20.05
C LEU A 308 28.02 -27.31 -21.35
N LYS A 309 27.71 -28.61 -21.45
CA LYS A 309 27.19 -29.27 -22.67
C LYS A 309 25.68 -29.09 -22.87
N TYR A 310 24.90 -29.04 -21.80
CA TYR A 310 23.43 -29.09 -21.85
C TYR A 310 22.82 -27.68 -21.84
N PRO A 311 22.28 -27.18 -22.97
CA PRO A 311 21.86 -25.77 -23.09
C PRO A 311 20.73 -25.37 -22.14
N GLN A 312 19.83 -26.30 -21.82
CA GLN A 312 18.66 -26.06 -20.96
C GLN A 312 18.96 -26.21 -19.46
N ARG A 313 20.16 -26.68 -19.07
CA ARG A 313 20.54 -26.82 -17.66
C ARG A 313 20.76 -25.44 -17.06
N LEU A 314 20.30 -25.23 -15.84
CA LEU A 314 20.46 -23.97 -15.10
C LEU A 314 21.84 -23.91 -14.44
N LEU A 315 22.46 -22.73 -14.41
CA LEU A 315 23.82 -22.58 -13.89
C LEU A 315 23.95 -22.92 -12.40
N HIS A 316 22.94 -22.65 -11.58
CA HIS A 316 22.98 -22.99 -10.15
C HIS A 316 23.14 -24.50 -9.89
N THR A 317 22.79 -25.37 -10.85
CA THR A 317 22.94 -26.84 -10.70
C THR A 317 24.39 -27.31 -10.77
N TYR A 318 25.34 -26.40 -11.02
CA TYR A 318 26.77 -26.64 -10.94
C TYR A 318 27.36 -26.19 -9.59
N ASN A 319 26.52 -25.72 -8.64
CA ASN A 319 26.94 -25.23 -7.32
C ASN A 319 28.03 -24.15 -7.39
N ILE A 320 27.83 -23.14 -8.23
CA ILE A 320 28.78 -22.05 -8.45
C ILE A 320 28.89 -21.17 -7.19
N HIS A 321 30.13 -20.93 -6.75
CA HIS A 321 30.50 -20.06 -5.64
C HIS A 321 31.26 -18.80 -6.14
N ASP A 322 31.48 -17.85 -5.23
CA ASP A 322 32.22 -16.63 -5.54
C ASP A 322 33.70 -16.95 -5.71
N GLY A 323 34.30 -16.49 -6.80
CA GLY A 323 35.69 -16.77 -7.16
C GLY A 323 35.85 -17.98 -8.09
N ASP A 324 34.78 -18.69 -8.44
CA ASP A 324 34.89 -19.81 -9.37
C ASP A 324 35.21 -19.36 -10.80
N GLN A 325 35.71 -20.29 -11.61
CA GLN A 325 36.26 -19.99 -12.93
C GLN A 325 35.45 -20.62 -14.07
N PHE A 326 35.32 -19.88 -15.17
CA PHE A 326 34.83 -20.40 -16.44
C PHE A 326 35.90 -20.24 -17.51
N HIS A 327 36.36 -21.35 -18.05
CA HIS A 327 37.35 -21.39 -19.13
C HIS A 327 36.64 -21.46 -20.48
N ILE A 328 36.98 -20.52 -21.36
CA ILE A 328 36.34 -20.34 -22.65
C ILE A 328 37.31 -20.77 -23.73
N ASP A 329 36.91 -21.76 -24.53
CA ASP A 329 37.71 -22.34 -25.60
C ASP A 329 36.96 -22.34 -26.93
N LEU A 330 37.73 -22.42 -28.02
CA LEU A 330 37.19 -22.59 -29.36
C LEU A 330 37.08 -24.07 -29.73
N LYS A 331 35.98 -24.48 -30.34
CA LYS A 331 35.89 -25.81 -30.97
C LYS A 331 36.96 -25.93 -32.07
N PRO A 332 37.65 -27.08 -32.15
CA PRO A 332 38.56 -27.35 -33.25
C PRO A 332 37.80 -27.33 -34.59
N ASP A 333 38.47 -26.86 -35.65
CA ASP A 333 37.90 -26.88 -36.99
C ASP A 333 37.60 -28.33 -37.41
N PRO A 334 36.49 -28.60 -38.11
CA PRO A 334 36.22 -29.93 -38.64
C PRO A 334 37.36 -30.36 -39.58
N PRO A 335 37.75 -31.64 -39.58
CA PRO A 335 38.82 -32.13 -40.45
C PRO A 335 38.48 -31.83 -41.92
N LYS A 336 39.39 -31.13 -42.61
CA LYS A 336 39.27 -30.91 -44.06
C LYS A 336 39.45 -32.26 -44.75
N PHE A 337 38.36 -32.85 -45.24
CA PHE A 337 38.46 -34.00 -46.14
C PHE A 337 39.15 -33.54 -47.43
N GLN A 338 40.42 -33.94 -47.61
CA GLN A 338 41.09 -33.84 -48.89
C GLN A 338 40.43 -34.85 -49.84
N HIS A 339 39.66 -34.36 -50.81
CA HIS A 339 39.30 -35.17 -51.97
C HIS A 339 40.58 -35.47 -52.74
N SER A 340 41.08 -36.71 -52.60
CA SER A 340 42.04 -37.25 -53.54
C SER A 340 41.31 -37.51 -54.86
N ASN A 341 41.65 -36.72 -55.87
CA ASN A 341 41.34 -37.03 -57.25
C ASN A 341 42.02 -38.37 -57.58
N ARG A 342 41.23 -39.42 -57.83
CA ARG A 342 41.70 -40.58 -58.57
C ARG A 342 41.22 -40.43 -60.02
N THR A 343 42.22 -40.26 -60.88
CA THR A 343 42.23 -40.45 -62.32
C THR A 343 41.59 -41.76 -62.75
#